data_AF-A0AAU2NXJ9-F1
#
_entry.id   AF-A0AAU2NXJ9-F1
#
_cell.length_a   1.000
_cell.length_b   1.000
_cell.length_c   1.000
_cell.angle_alpha   90.00
_cell.angle_beta   90.00
_cell.angle_gamma   90.00
#
_symmetry.space_group_name_H-M   'P 1'
#
loop_
_entity.id
_entity.type
_entity.pdbx_description
1 polymer ?
#
loop_
_entity_poly.entity_id
_entity_poly.type
_entity_poly.pdbx_seq_one_letter_code
_entity_poly.pdbx_strand_id
1 'polypeptide(L)'
;MPDTPADPPGLDLARLRAHLERELPGTVNGPLRAELIEGGRSNLTYVLTDGAARWVLRRPPLGHVLATAHDMGREHRVMTALRGTGVPVPGTLLLDAGTEVLGAPWYLMEYVPGTAHRDVAPLAALGAERVHALGEQLVDTLATLHRLDPAAVGLADFGRPQGYLERQLRRWSTQLAASRSRELPDVDRLHDLLAARLPDSPAPALVHGDYRLDNVLVDEHDTITAVLDWEMSTLGDPLTDVGLLVMYTELAGVGGGIIPSAATAPGFPPAGELVARYAGLTGRDAAELDWYVAFASFKLAVVAEGIHFRFRQGRTLGAGFERAGEMAPVLADHGLTTLKDR
;
A
#
# COMPACT_ATOMS: atom_id res chain seq x y z
N MET A 1 31.34 -28.58 -7.81
CA MET A 1 29.87 -28.51 -8.02
C MET A 1 29.51 -27.04 -8.09
N PRO A 2 28.77 -26.54 -9.09
CA PRO A 2 28.33 -25.16 -9.04
C PRO A 2 27.28 -25.04 -7.92
N ASP A 3 27.48 -24.07 -7.04
CA ASP A 3 26.54 -23.72 -5.97
C ASP A 3 25.13 -23.62 -6.53
N THR A 4 24.25 -24.53 -6.11
CA THR A 4 22.82 -24.32 -6.30
C THR A 4 22.43 -23.30 -5.24
N PRO A 5 22.03 -22.07 -5.61
CA PRO A 5 21.63 -21.09 -4.61
C PRO A 5 20.50 -21.70 -3.77
N ALA A 6 20.66 -21.62 -2.44
CA ALA A 6 19.68 -22.16 -1.52
C ALA A 6 18.30 -21.52 -1.74
N ASP A 7 17.26 -22.33 -1.68
CA ASP A 7 15.87 -21.89 -1.80
C ASP A 7 15.57 -20.79 -0.76
N PRO A 8 15.02 -19.63 -1.17
CA PRO A 8 14.58 -18.63 -0.22
C PRO A 8 13.47 -19.17 0.70
N PRO A 9 13.32 -18.62 1.92
CA PRO A 9 12.28 -19.06 2.84
C PRO A 9 10.90 -19.06 2.18
N GLY A 10 10.23 -20.20 2.14
CA GLY A 10 8.88 -20.33 1.57
C GLY A 10 8.80 -20.57 0.06
N LEU A 11 9.92 -20.76 -0.64
CA LEU A 11 9.95 -21.04 -2.07
C LEU A 11 10.71 -22.33 -2.40
N ASP A 12 10.01 -23.42 -2.68
CA ASP A 12 10.61 -24.60 -3.34
C ASP A 12 10.74 -24.29 -4.83
N LEU A 13 11.94 -23.88 -5.27
CA LEU A 13 12.16 -23.38 -6.64
C LEU A 13 12.00 -24.50 -7.68
N ALA A 14 12.26 -25.75 -7.31
CA ALA A 14 12.09 -26.89 -8.21
C ALA A 14 10.61 -27.16 -8.47
N ARG A 15 9.78 -27.20 -7.43
CA ARG A 15 8.32 -27.33 -7.55
C ARG A 15 7.71 -26.15 -8.28
N LEU A 16 8.13 -24.93 -7.95
CA LEU A 16 7.65 -23.72 -8.61
C LEU A 16 7.98 -23.75 -10.11
N ARG A 17 9.22 -24.07 -10.49
CA ARG A 17 9.60 -24.18 -11.90
C ARG A 17 8.75 -25.19 -12.65
N ALA A 18 8.55 -26.39 -12.08
CA ALA A 18 7.73 -27.42 -12.70
C ALA A 18 6.26 -27.00 -12.84
N HIS A 19 5.75 -26.22 -11.89
CA HIS A 19 4.41 -25.64 -11.97
C HIS A 19 4.32 -24.56 -13.07
N LEU A 20 5.28 -23.63 -13.11
CA LEU A 20 5.31 -22.56 -14.11
C LEU A 20 5.48 -23.10 -15.53
N GLU A 21 6.25 -24.16 -15.75
CA GLU A 21 6.37 -24.82 -17.06
C GLU A 21 5.02 -25.38 -17.55
N ARG A 22 4.19 -25.86 -16.62
CA ARG A 22 2.87 -26.42 -16.96
C ARG A 22 1.83 -25.34 -17.23
N GLU A 23 1.77 -24.31 -16.38
CA GLU A 23 0.73 -23.27 -16.46
C GLU A 23 1.10 -22.13 -17.44
N LEU A 24 2.40 -21.86 -17.61
CA LEU A 24 2.94 -20.81 -18.48
C LEU A 24 4.08 -21.34 -19.39
N PRO A 25 3.83 -22.32 -20.28
CA PRO A 25 4.87 -22.95 -21.08
C PRO A 25 5.72 -21.95 -21.86
N GLY A 26 7.05 -22.11 -21.81
CA GLY A 26 8.01 -21.23 -22.50
C GLY A 26 8.28 -19.88 -21.82
N THR A 27 7.63 -19.59 -20.69
CA THR A 27 7.89 -18.36 -19.92
C THR A 27 9.23 -18.45 -19.19
N VAL A 28 9.53 -19.61 -18.59
CA VAL A 28 10.77 -19.86 -17.84
C VAL A 28 11.65 -20.82 -18.64
N ASN A 29 12.80 -20.34 -19.12
CA ASN A 29 13.64 -21.12 -20.03
C ASN A 29 14.92 -21.68 -19.36
N GLY A 30 15.20 -21.24 -18.13
CA GLY A 30 16.39 -21.63 -17.37
C GLY A 30 16.10 -22.13 -15.95
N PRO A 31 17.17 -22.36 -15.15
CA PRO A 31 17.04 -22.58 -13.71
C PRO A 31 16.51 -21.33 -13.02
N LEU A 32 15.48 -21.46 -12.19
CA LEU A 32 14.98 -20.34 -11.40
C LEU A 32 15.94 -19.99 -10.27
N ARG A 33 16.12 -18.68 -10.09
CA ARG A 33 16.71 -18.06 -8.91
C ARG A 33 15.70 -17.07 -8.35
N ALA A 34 15.76 -16.85 -7.04
CA ALA A 34 14.85 -15.97 -6.36
C ALA A 34 15.57 -15.17 -5.28
N GLU A 35 15.18 -13.92 -5.12
CA GLU A 35 15.66 -13.02 -4.08
C GLU A 35 14.44 -12.41 -3.37
N LEU A 36 14.46 -12.39 -2.04
CA LEU A 36 13.43 -11.73 -1.25
C LEU A 36 13.63 -10.22 -1.33
N ILE A 37 12.57 -9.47 -1.64
CA ILE A 37 12.57 -8.02 -1.49
C ILE A 37 12.40 -7.70 0.00
N GLU A 38 13.47 -7.19 0.62
CA GLU A 38 13.43 -6.75 2.00
C GLU A 38 12.52 -5.50 2.16
N GLY A 39 11.79 -5.41 3.27
CA GLY A 39 10.91 -4.27 3.59
C GLY A 39 9.40 -4.51 3.42
N GLY A 40 8.99 -5.52 2.63
CA GLY A 40 7.60 -5.97 2.55
C GLY A 40 7.18 -6.70 3.84
N ARG A 41 6.47 -6.01 4.74
CA ARG A 41 6.15 -6.54 6.08
C ARG A 41 4.83 -7.31 6.16
N SER A 42 3.89 -7.07 5.24
CA SER A 42 2.57 -7.76 5.22
C SER A 42 2.59 -9.05 4.41
N ASN A 43 3.13 -9.02 3.19
CA ASN A 43 3.25 -10.17 2.28
C ASN A 43 4.70 -10.31 1.82
N LEU A 44 5.13 -11.55 1.59
CA LEU A 44 6.47 -11.83 1.08
C LEU A 44 6.48 -11.64 -0.43
N THR A 45 7.43 -10.86 -0.92
CA THR A 45 7.59 -10.50 -2.33
C THR A 45 8.98 -10.90 -2.78
N TYR A 46 9.08 -11.66 -3.87
CA TYR A 46 10.34 -12.19 -4.38
C TYR A 46 10.54 -11.77 -5.82
N VAL A 47 11.75 -11.35 -6.17
CA VAL A 47 12.18 -11.24 -7.56
C VAL A 47 12.63 -12.60 -8.02
N LEU A 48 11.98 -13.15 -9.05
CA LEU A 48 12.39 -14.38 -9.71
C LEU A 48 13.17 -14.06 -10.99
N THR A 49 14.15 -14.88 -11.34
CA THR A 49 14.84 -14.81 -12.63
C THR A 49 15.30 -16.17 -13.10
N ASP A 50 15.31 -16.39 -14.41
CA ASP A 50 15.95 -17.55 -15.04
C ASP A 50 17.32 -17.20 -15.66
N GLY A 51 17.81 -15.98 -15.44
CA GLY A 51 19.00 -15.40 -16.04
C GLY A 51 18.75 -14.59 -17.31
N ALA A 52 17.57 -14.70 -17.93
CA ALA A 52 17.20 -13.93 -19.13
C ALA A 52 16.05 -12.95 -18.84
N ALA A 53 15.03 -13.38 -18.09
CA ALA A 53 13.88 -12.56 -17.72
C ALA A 53 13.72 -12.46 -16.19
N ARG A 54 12.87 -11.51 -15.78
CA ARG A 54 12.56 -11.25 -14.37
C ARG A 54 11.05 -11.19 -14.15
N TRP A 55 10.63 -11.69 -13.00
CA TRP A 55 9.25 -11.67 -12.54
C TRP A 55 9.19 -11.35 -11.06
N VAL A 56 7.99 -11.03 -10.57
CA VAL A 56 7.74 -10.86 -9.14
C VAL A 56 6.71 -11.89 -8.69
N LEU A 57 7.03 -12.64 -7.64
CA LEU A 57 6.10 -13.54 -6.97
C LEU A 57 5.71 -12.96 -5.62
N ARG A 58 4.41 -12.90 -5.35
CA ARG A 58 3.87 -12.47 -4.06
C ARG A 58 3.12 -13.62 -3.38
N ARG A 59 3.34 -13.78 -2.07
CA ARG A 59 2.64 -14.77 -1.23
C ARG A 59 2.46 -14.26 0.21
N PRO A 60 1.53 -14.85 0.98
CA PRO A 60 1.38 -14.55 2.40
C PRO A 60 2.65 -14.86 3.21
N PRO A 61 2.79 -14.30 4.43
CA PRO A 61 3.86 -14.64 5.37
C PRO A 61 3.97 -16.14 5.67
N LEU A 62 5.13 -16.54 6.18
CA LEU A 62 5.35 -17.90 6.69
C LEU A 62 4.66 -18.08 8.05
N GLY A 63 3.89 -19.17 8.19
CA GLY A 63 3.23 -19.55 9.45
C GLY A 63 1.71 -19.47 9.41
N HIS A 64 1.07 -19.52 10.59
CA HIS A 64 -0.38 -19.45 10.70
C HIS A 64 -0.86 -18.02 10.42
N VAL A 65 -1.47 -17.87 9.25
CA VAL A 65 -2.01 -16.62 8.73
C VAL A 65 -3.54 -16.67 8.82
N LEU A 66 -4.16 -15.58 9.26
CA LEU A 66 -5.60 -15.40 9.10
C LEU A 66 -5.90 -15.24 7.60
N ALA A 67 -6.61 -16.20 7.01
CA ALA A 67 -6.81 -16.31 5.55
C ALA A 67 -7.38 -15.03 4.90
N THR A 68 -8.18 -14.25 5.62
CA THR A 68 -8.78 -13.00 5.10
C THR A 68 -7.85 -11.79 5.13
N ALA A 69 -6.70 -11.88 5.82
CA ALA A 69 -5.77 -10.76 5.95
C ALA A 69 -4.79 -10.65 4.79
N HIS A 70 -4.60 -11.73 4.01
CA HIS A 70 -3.60 -11.84 2.93
C HIS A 70 -4.20 -12.52 1.70
N ASP A 71 -5.25 -11.91 1.14
CA ASP A 71 -6.00 -12.42 -0.01
C ASP A 71 -5.27 -12.11 -1.34
N MET A 72 -4.37 -13.01 -1.72
CA MET A 72 -3.63 -12.95 -2.99
C MET A 72 -4.54 -12.91 -4.22
N GLY A 73 -5.71 -13.53 -4.13
CA GLY A 73 -6.69 -13.55 -5.22
C GLY A 73 -7.29 -12.17 -5.47
N ARG A 74 -7.58 -11.41 -4.40
CA ARG A 74 -8.06 -10.01 -4.52
C ARG A 74 -7.03 -9.10 -5.16
N GLU A 75 -5.78 -9.18 -4.72
CA GLU A 75 -4.69 -8.36 -5.29
C GLU A 75 -4.47 -8.66 -6.77
N HIS A 76 -4.39 -9.94 -7.12
CA HIS A 76 -4.31 -10.37 -8.52
C HIS A 76 -5.52 -9.84 -9.31
N ARG A 77 -6.75 -10.03 -8.81
CA ARG A 77 -7.98 -9.60 -9.49
C ARG A 77 -8.00 -8.10 -9.82
N VAL A 78 -7.65 -7.23 -8.86
CA VAL A 78 -7.67 -5.77 -9.10
C VAL A 78 -6.59 -5.35 -10.09
N MET A 79 -5.37 -5.87 -9.99
CA MET A 79 -4.32 -5.55 -10.95
C MET A 79 -4.64 -6.09 -12.35
N THR A 80 -5.18 -7.31 -12.47
CA THR A 80 -5.64 -7.85 -13.75
C THR A 80 -6.71 -6.97 -14.38
N ALA A 81 -7.69 -6.49 -13.59
CA ALA A 81 -8.77 -5.63 -14.06
C ALA A 81 -8.28 -4.24 -14.50
N LEU A 82 -7.24 -3.71 -13.86
CA LEU A 82 -6.66 -2.41 -14.20
C LEU A 82 -5.75 -2.46 -15.44
N ARG A 83 -5.36 -3.66 -15.90
CA ARG A 83 -4.53 -3.82 -17.10
C ARG A 83 -5.23 -3.21 -18.31
N GLY A 84 -4.55 -2.29 -18.99
CA GLY A 84 -5.08 -1.59 -20.17
C GLY A 84 -5.94 -0.36 -19.84
N THR A 85 -6.12 -0.02 -18.55
CA THR A 85 -6.66 1.27 -18.14
C THR A 85 -5.55 2.33 -18.09
N GLY A 86 -5.90 3.58 -17.73
CA GLY A 86 -4.92 4.63 -17.49
C GLY A 86 -4.16 4.51 -16.16
N VAL A 87 -4.47 3.53 -15.31
CA VAL A 87 -3.75 3.29 -14.06
C VAL A 87 -2.61 2.30 -14.31
N PRO A 88 -1.35 2.71 -14.15
CA PRO A 88 -0.22 1.82 -14.37
C PRO A 88 -0.14 0.77 -13.26
N VAL A 89 -0.14 -0.51 -13.62
CA VAL A 89 0.01 -1.65 -12.70
C VAL A 89 0.89 -2.72 -13.34
N PRO A 90 1.60 -3.55 -12.57
CA PRO A 90 2.32 -4.69 -13.12
C PRO A 90 1.35 -5.66 -13.81
N GLY A 91 1.74 -6.20 -14.98
CA GLY A 91 0.95 -7.23 -15.63
C GLY A 91 0.93 -8.53 -14.84
N THR A 92 -0.22 -8.94 -14.35
CA THR A 92 -0.40 -10.24 -13.69
C THR A 92 -0.29 -11.38 -14.71
N LEU A 93 0.40 -12.47 -14.35
CA LEU A 93 0.66 -13.61 -15.23
C LEU A 93 -0.07 -14.88 -14.78
N LEU A 94 -0.05 -15.18 -13.48
CA LEU A 94 -0.63 -16.41 -12.94
C LEU A 94 -1.05 -16.20 -11.49
N LEU A 95 -2.19 -16.76 -11.11
CA LEU A 95 -2.63 -16.95 -9.73
C LEU A 95 -2.75 -18.45 -9.48
N ASP A 96 -2.05 -18.96 -8.47
CA ASP A 96 -2.32 -20.28 -7.90
C ASP A 96 -3.00 -20.07 -6.54
N ALA A 97 -4.29 -20.42 -6.50
CA ALA A 97 -5.10 -20.31 -5.28
C ALA A 97 -4.93 -21.52 -4.33
N GLY A 98 -4.22 -22.56 -4.76
CA GLY A 98 -3.97 -23.77 -3.99
C GLY A 98 -2.78 -23.65 -3.04
N THR A 99 -2.57 -24.70 -2.26
CA THR A 99 -1.45 -24.80 -1.31
C THR A 99 -0.41 -25.86 -1.70
N GLU A 100 -0.64 -26.59 -2.80
CA GLU A 100 0.17 -27.76 -3.16
C GLU A 100 1.60 -27.43 -3.58
N VAL A 101 1.81 -26.27 -4.21
CA VAL A 101 3.12 -25.87 -4.74
C VAL A 101 3.99 -25.24 -3.67
N LEU A 102 3.48 -24.20 -3.02
CA LEU A 102 4.25 -23.34 -2.09
C LEU A 102 3.66 -23.28 -0.67
N GLY A 103 2.70 -24.16 -0.34
CA GLY A 103 2.07 -24.20 0.98
C GLY A 103 1.11 -23.05 1.29
N ALA A 104 0.89 -22.13 0.34
CA ALA A 104 -0.02 -20.99 0.45
C ALA A 104 -0.42 -20.52 -0.96
N PRO A 105 -1.55 -19.81 -1.12
CA PRO A 105 -1.87 -19.10 -2.36
C PRO A 105 -0.76 -18.10 -2.73
N TRP A 106 -0.53 -17.91 -4.02
CA TRP A 106 0.48 -16.98 -4.52
C TRP A 106 0.11 -16.51 -5.93
N TYR A 107 0.69 -15.40 -6.35
CA TYR A 107 0.59 -14.96 -7.73
C TYR A 107 1.93 -14.49 -8.29
N LEU A 108 2.06 -14.59 -9.62
CA LEU A 108 3.19 -14.12 -10.40
C LEU A 108 2.77 -12.93 -11.26
N MET A 109 3.63 -11.92 -11.33
CA MET A 109 3.46 -10.75 -12.18
C MET A 109 4.76 -10.37 -12.89
N GLU A 110 4.64 -9.53 -13.90
CA GLU A 110 5.76 -8.89 -14.59
C GLU A 110 6.64 -8.11 -13.60
N TYR A 111 7.96 -8.18 -13.81
CA TYR A 111 8.87 -7.27 -13.14
C TYR A 111 8.87 -5.92 -13.85
N VAL A 112 8.40 -4.87 -13.17
CA VAL A 112 8.44 -3.50 -13.68
C VAL A 112 9.72 -2.83 -13.15
N PRO A 113 10.64 -2.36 -14.02
CA PRO A 113 11.81 -1.61 -13.57
C PRO A 113 11.37 -0.23 -13.05
N GLY A 114 11.97 0.19 -11.94
CA GLY A 114 11.75 1.50 -11.37
C GLY A 114 12.18 1.59 -9.91
N THR A 115 12.14 2.80 -9.38
CA THR A 115 12.50 3.13 -8.00
C THR A 115 11.26 3.52 -7.21
N ALA A 116 11.07 2.89 -6.06
CA ALA A 116 10.11 3.33 -5.05
C ALA A 116 10.79 4.38 -4.14
N HIS A 117 10.47 5.66 -4.34
CA HIS A 117 11.13 6.75 -3.61
C HIS A 117 10.64 6.85 -2.16
N ARG A 118 11.38 6.22 -1.25
CA ARG A 118 11.12 6.26 0.20
C ARG A 118 11.89 7.35 0.94
N ASP A 119 13.11 7.62 0.50
CA ASP A 119 14.04 8.54 1.16
C ASP A 119 14.27 9.82 0.37
N VAL A 120 14.63 10.90 1.09
CA VAL A 120 14.86 12.23 0.51
C VAL A 120 15.97 12.24 -0.54
N ALA A 121 17.13 11.64 -0.23
CA ALA A 121 18.33 11.85 -1.03
C ALA A 121 18.21 11.35 -2.48
N PRO A 122 17.68 10.13 -2.76
CA PRO A 122 17.47 9.68 -4.14
C PRO A 122 16.49 10.57 -4.91
N LEU A 123 15.42 11.03 -4.27
CA LEU A 123 14.41 11.87 -4.93
C LEU A 123 14.93 13.29 -5.18
N ALA A 124 15.60 13.89 -4.20
CA ALA A 124 16.18 15.23 -4.31
C ALA A 124 17.24 15.32 -5.43
N ALA A 125 17.91 14.21 -5.75
CA ALA A 125 18.88 14.13 -6.85
C ALA A 125 18.24 14.36 -8.23
N LEU A 126 16.91 14.23 -8.39
CA LEU A 126 16.22 14.54 -9.63
C LEU A 126 16.19 16.05 -9.93
N GLY A 127 16.23 16.88 -8.88
CA GLY A 127 16.08 18.34 -8.96
C GLY A 127 14.64 18.80 -8.76
N ALA A 128 14.46 19.98 -8.16
CA ALA A 128 13.18 20.43 -7.62
C ALA A 128 12.02 20.45 -8.64
N GLU A 129 12.27 20.86 -9.88
CA GLU A 129 11.23 20.88 -10.93
C GLU A 129 10.74 19.48 -11.29
N ARG A 130 11.65 18.50 -11.38
CA ARG A 130 11.32 17.10 -11.69
C ARG A 130 10.62 16.42 -10.52
N VAL A 131 11.05 16.71 -9.29
CA VAL A 131 10.35 16.25 -8.07
C VAL A 131 8.94 16.82 -7.99
N HIS A 132 8.76 18.10 -8.34
CA HIS A 132 7.45 18.73 -8.37
C HIS A 132 6.52 18.05 -9.39
N ALA A 133 7.00 17.87 -10.63
CA ALA A 133 6.26 17.18 -11.68
C ALA A 133 5.91 15.73 -11.30
N LEU A 134 6.77 15.03 -10.57
CA LEU A 134 6.47 13.69 -10.07
C LEU A 134 5.35 13.69 -9.01
N GLY A 135 5.32 14.70 -8.13
CA GLY A 135 4.22 14.89 -7.19
C GLY A 135 2.89 15.17 -7.89
N GLU A 136 2.91 15.93 -8.99
CA GLU A 136 1.74 16.12 -9.85
C GLU A 136 1.28 14.82 -10.52
N GLN A 137 2.21 14.04 -11.09
CA GLN A 137 1.92 12.72 -11.69
C GLN A 137 1.32 11.73 -10.67
N LEU A 138 1.78 11.78 -9.42
CA LEU A 138 1.22 10.96 -8.34
C LEU A 138 -0.27 11.28 -8.13
N VAL A 139 -0.64 12.56 -8.11
CA VAL A 139 -2.04 12.97 -8.00
C VAL A 139 -2.85 12.64 -9.25
N ASP A 140 -2.27 12.80 -10.44
CA ASP A 140 -2.92 12.46 -11.72
C ASP A 140 -3.27 10.97 -11.79
N THR A 141 -2.36 10.13 -11.32
CA THR A 141 -2.54 8.68 -11.24
C THR A 141 -3.67 8.32 -10.27
N LEU A 142 -3.71 8.95 -9.10
CA LEU A 142 -4.80 8.76 -8.14
C LEU A 142 -6.15 9.24 -8.67
N ALA A 143 -6.18 10.41 -9.32
CA ALA A 143 -7.38 10.95 -9.95
C ALA A 143 -7.89 10.03 -11.07
N THR A 144 -6.97 9.45 -11.86
CA THR A 144 -7.29 8.46 -12.90
C THR A 144 -7.95 7.22 -12.28
N LEU A 145 -7.37 6.67 -11.21
CA LEU A 145 -7.95 5.55 -10.46
C LEU A 145 -9.36 5.84 -9.96
N HIS A 146 -9.56 6.99 -9.30
CA HIS A 146 -10.84 7.35 -8.68
C HIS A 146 -11.95 7.77 -9.67
N ARG A 147 -11.60 7.92 -10.95
CA ARG A 147 -12.53 8.20 -12.05
C ARG A 147 -12.92 6.96 -12.85
N LEU A 148 -12.26 5.83 -12.64
CA LEU A 148 -12.66 4.58 -13.29
C LEU A 148 -14.06 4.19 -12.83
N ASP A 149 -14.87 3.71 -13.76
CA ASP A 149 -16.08 2.95 -13.43
C ASP A 149 -15.67 1.52 -13.07
N PRO A 150 -15.79 1.10 -11.80
CA PRO A 150 -15.39 -0.26 -11.41
C PRO A 150 -16.19 -1.34 -12.14
N ALA A 151 -17.44 -1.07 -12.54
CA ALA A 151 -18.23 -2.05 -13.28
C ALA A 151 -17.66 -2.30 -14.69
N ALA A 152 -17.20 -1.24 -15.36
CA ALA A 152 -16.62 -1.31 -16.70
C ALA A 152 -15.34 -2.17 -16.76
N VAL A 153 -14.62 -2.32 -15.65
CA VAL A 153 -13.40 -3.13 -15.53
C VAL A 153 -13.63 -4.45 -14.78
N GLY A 154 -14.88 -4.87 -14.55
CA GLY A 154 -15.19 -6.15 -13.92
C GLY A 154 -14.99 -6.20 -12.39
N LEU A 155 -15.06 -5.04 -11.73
CA LEU A 155 -14.88 -4.85 -10.29
C LEU A 155 -16.16 -4.38 -9.58
N ALA A 156 -17.35 -4.51 -10.19
CA ALA A 156 -18.62 -4.08 -9.59
C ALA A 156 -18.90 -4.68 -8.18
N ASP A 157 -18.47 -5.91 -7.95
CA ASP A 157 -18.60 -6.68 -6.71
C ASP A 157 -17.31 -6.69 -5.86
N PHE A 158 -16.30 -5.88 -6.21
CA PHE A 158 -15.00 -5.92 -5.55
C PHE A 158 -15.01 -5.40 -4.09
N GLY A 159 -16.07 -4.73 -3.67
CA GLY A 159 -16.23 -4.21 -2.34
C GLY A 159 -17.67 -3.86 -2.01
N ARG A 160 -17.89 -3.38 -0.79
CA ARG A 160 -19.19 -2.87 -0.34
C ARG A 160 -19.00 -1.38 -0.06
N PRO A 161 -19.56 -0.47 -0.88
CA PRO A 161 -19.37 0.96 -0.68
C PRO A 161 -20.35 1.59 0.31
N GLN A 162 -21.57 1.08 0.47
CA GLN A 162 -22.59 1.69 1.35
C GLN A 162 -22.15 1.64 2.81
N GLY A 163 -22.04 2.76 3.53
CA GLY A 163 -21.57 2.78 4.92
C GLY A 163 -20.08 2.43 5.08
N TYR A 164 -19.27 2.83 4.10
CA TYR A 164 -17.84 2.52 4.04
C TYR A 164 -17.07 3.12 5.23
N LEU A 165 -17.26 4.40 5.53
CA LEU A 165 -16.53 5.08 6.60
C LEU A 165 -16.83 4.50 7.98
N GLU A 166 -18.10 4.21 8.30
CA GLU A 166 -18.47 3.59 9.58
C GLU A 166 -17.88 2.18 9.72
N ARG A 167 -17.82 1.42 8.61
CA ARG A 167 -17.13 0.12 8.59
C ARG A 167 -15.64 0.26 8.83
N GLN A 168 -14.99 1.23 8.18
CA GLN A 168 -13.56 1.43 8.35
C GLN A 168 -13.26 1.84 9.80
N LEU A 169 -14.00 2.79 10.37
CA LEU A 169 -13.80 3.23 11.75
C LEU A 169 -13.99 2.07 12.74
N ARG A 170 -15.05 1.27 12.57
CA ARG A 170 -15.28 0.06 13.39
C ARG A 170 -14.17 -0.97 13.22
N ARG A 171 -13.68 -1.20 12.00
CA ARG A 171 -12.59 -2.14 11.73
C ARG A 171 -11.33 -1.74 12.49
N TRP A 172 -10.90 -0.47 12.37
CA TRP A 172 -9.70 0.01 13.04
C TRP A 172 -9.86 0.07 14.56
N SER A 173 -11.04 0.41 15.08
CA SER A 173 -11.35 0.33 16.52
C SER A 173 -11.26 -1.12 17.05
N THR A 174 -11.79 -2.09 16.30
CA THR A 174 -11.67 -3.52 16.63
C THR A 174 -10.20 -3.97 16.64
N GLN A 175 -9.41 -3.52 15.65
CA GLN A 175 -7.99 -3.84 15.57
C GLN A 175 -7.20 -3.22 16.72
N LEU A 176 -7.50 -1.97 17.09
CA LEU A 176 -6.90 -1.31 18.26
C LEU A 176 -7.18 -2.08 19.54
N ALA A 177 -8.43 -2.50 19.76
CA ALA A 177 -8.81 -3.29 20.92
C ALA A 177 -8.05 -4.62 21.00
N ALA A 178 -7.86 -5.29 19.85
CA ALA A 178 -7.14 -6.56 19.76
C ALA A 178 -5.63 -6.43 20.05
N SER A 179 -5.03 -5.26 19.87
CA SER A 179 -3.61 -4.98 20.13
C SER A 179 -3.37 -4.05 21.32
N ARG A 180 -4.40 -3.75 22.14
CA ARG A 180 -4.27 -2.81 23.26
C ARG A 180 -3.38 -3.40 24.36
N SER A 181 -2.22 -2.79 24.59
CA SER A 181 -1.29 -3.16 25.67
C SER A 181 -0.96 -2.03 26.65
N ARG A 182 -1.49 -0.83 26.44
CA ARG A 182 -1.30 0.36 27.27
C ARG A 182 -2.44 1.36 27.05
N GLU A 183 -2.53 2.36 27.92
CA GLU A 183 -3.47 3.48 27.77
C GLU A 183 -3.03 4.43 26.66
N LEU A 184 -3.99 4.87 25.84
CA LEU A 184 -3.80 5.77 24.70
C LEU A 184 -4.95 6.79 24.62
N PRO A 185 -5.07 7.70 25.61
CA PRO A 185 -6.24 8.56 25.75
C PRO A 185 -6.49 9.46 24.53
N ASP A 186 -5.43 9.93 23.86
CA ASP A 186 -5.58 10.76 22.66
C ASP A 186 -6.04 9.97 21.43
N VAL A 187 -5.64 8.70 21.31
CA VAL A 187 -6.15 7.81 20.25
C VAL A 187 -7.63 7.54 20.46
N ASP A 188 -8.04 7.29 21.70
CA ASP A 188 -9.44 7.06 22.08
C ASP A 188 -10.30 8.31 21.83
N ARG A 189 -9.79 9.48 22.23
CA ARG A 189 -10.43 10.77 21.95
C ARG A 189 -10.56 11.03 20.45
N LEU A 190 -9.53 10.74 19.66
CA LEU A 190 -9.56 10.93 18.21
C LEU A 190 -10.62 10.02 17.58
N HIS A 191 -10.69 8.76 17.98
CA HIS A 191 -11.74 7.83 17.55
C HIS A 191 -13.15 8.40 17.82
N ASP A 192 -13.41 8.89 19.02
CA ASP A 192 -14.73 9.39 19.41
C ASP A 192 -15.13 10.64 18.61
N LEU A 193 -14.17 11.53 18.34
CA LEU A 193 -14.41 12.70 17.49
C LEU A 193 -14.69 12.32 16.03
N LEU A 194 -13.96 11.34 15.49
CA LEU A 194 -14.19 10.83 14.14
C LEU A 194 -15.58 10.19 14.04
N ALA A 195 -15.98 9.40 15.04
CA ALA A 195 -17.30 8.78 15.10
C ALA A 195 -18.44 9.81 15.18
N ALA A 196 -18.24 10.89 15.92
CA ALA A 196 -19.24 11.94 16.09
C ALA A 196 -19.38 12.87 14.86
N ARG A 197 -18.40 12.88 13.96
CA ARG A 197 -18.31 13.82 12.83
C ARG A 197 -18.16 13.12 11.47
N LEU A 198 -18.70 11.90 11.33
CA LEU A 198 -18.67 11.16 10.07
C LEU A 198 -19.26 12.02 8.93
N PRO A 199 -18.49 12.26 7.84
CA PRO A 199 -18.98 12.99 6.69
C PRO A 199 -19.86 12.11 5.82
N ASP A 200 -20.65 12.74 4.96
CA ASP A 200 -21.39 12.03 3.91
C ASP A 200 -20.41 11.59 2.81
N SER A 201 -20.31 10.27 2.59
CA SER A 201 -19.44 9.75 1.54
C SER A 201 -19.91 10.20 0.14
N PRO A 202 -18.98 10.65 -0.74
CA PRO A 202 -19.29 10.93 -2.12
C PRO A 202 -19.55 9.63 -2.91
N ALA A 203 -19.82 9.78 -4.22
CA ALA A 203 -19.94 8.64 -5.12
C ALA A 203 -18.72 7.71 -5.00
N PRO A 204 -18.92 6.40 -4.78
CA PRO A 204 -17.84 5.48 -4.47
C PRO A 204 -16.91 5.28 -5.67
N ALA A 205 -15.67 4.91 -5.38
CA ALA A 205 -14.66 4.57 -6.38
C ALA A 205 -13.89 3.32 -5.96
N LEU A 206 -13.06 2.81 -6.87
CA LEU A 206 -11.99 1.89 -6.50
C LEU A 206 -10.96 2.69 -5.69
N VAL A 207 -10.76 2.31 -4.43
CA VAL A 207 -9.74 2.89 -3.56
C VAL A 207 -8.56 1.94 -3.47
N HIS A 208 -7.34 2.48 -3.49
CA HIS A 208 -6.09 1.76 -3.28
C HIS A 208 -5.96 1.31 -1.82
N GLY A 209 -6.29 2.20 -0.87
CA GLY A 209 -6.26 1.93 0.57
C GLY A 209 -4.89 2.15 1.22
N ASP A 210 -3.81 2.25 0.46
CA ASP A 210 -2.46 2.58 0.94
C ASP A 210 -1.69 3.52 0.00
N TYR A 211 -2.35 4.52 -0.59
CA TYR A 211 -1.73 5.32 -1.66
C TYR A 211 -0.70 6.32 -1.12
N ARG A 212 0.56 6.18 -1.55
CA ARG A 212 1.70 7.03 -1.17
C ARG A 212 2.85 6.89 -2.17
N LEU A 213 3.82 7.82 -2.12
CA LEU A 213 4.91 7.89 -3.09
C LEU A 213 5.82 6.65 -3.14
N ASP A 214 6.11 6.01 -2.01
CA ASP A 214 6.93 4.79 -1.99
C ASP A 214 6.14 3.50 -2.32
N ASN A 215 4.85 3.63 -2.64
CA ASN A 215 4.03 2.57 -3.23
C ASN A 215 3.85 2.75 -4.75
N VAL A 216 4.63 3.63 -5.39
CA VAL A 216 4.72 3.70 -6.86
C VAL A 216 6.15 3.46 -7.33
N LEU A 217 6.30 2.90 -8.54
CA LEU A 217 7.58 2.78 -9.21
C LEU A 217 7.76 3.94 -10.19
N VAL A 218 8.94 4.56 -10.13
CA VAL A 218 9.35 5.65 -11.00
C VAL A 218 10.54 5.19 -11.85
N ASP A 219 10.42 5.30 -13.17
CA ASP A 219 11.49 4.91 -14.10
C ASP A 219 12.59 5.99 -14.21
N GLU A 220 13.59 5.72 -15.05
CA GLU A 220 14.69 6.65 -15.34
C GLU A 220 14.26 7.94 -16.07
N HIS A 221 13.00 8.01 -16.52
CA HIS A 221 12.40 9.15 -17.19
C HIS A 221 11.43 9.91 -16.26
N ASP A 222 11.48 9.64 -14.95
CA ASP A 222 10.61 10.21 -13.91
C ASP A 222 9.12 9.97 -14.16
N THR A 223 8.79 8.84 -14.79
CA THR A 223 7.41 8.46 -15.07
C THR A 223 6.96 7.39 -14.08
N ILE A 224 5.74 7.53 -13.55
CA ILE A 224 5.13 6.49 -12.72
C ILE A 224 4.73 5.30 -13.62
N THR A 225 5.40 4.17 -13.45
CA THR A 225 5.22 2.96 -14.28
C THR A 225 4.43 1.86 -13.61
N ALA A 226 4.25 1.91 -12.29
CA ALA A 226 3.38 0.99 -11.56
C ALA A 226 2.93 1.55 -10.22
N VAL A 227 1.66 1.34 -9.88
CA VAL A 227 1.11 1.41 -8.52
C VAL A 227 1.19 0.02 -7.90
N LEU A 228 1.79 -0.06 -6.71
CA LEU A 228 2.08 -1.29 -5.98
C LEU A 228 1.21 -1.43 -4.73
N ASP A 229 1.16 -2.64 -4.19
CA ASP A 229 0.56 -2.98 -2.89
C ASP A 229 -0.96 -2.77 -2.77
N TRP A 230 -1.69 -3.51 -3.59
CA TRP A 230 -3.16 -3.47 -3.66
C TRP A 230 -3.87 -4.26 -2.54
N GLU A 231 -3.19 -4.64 -1.46
CA GLU A 231 -3.72 -5.55 -0.43
C GLU A 231 -4.92 -4.95 0.33
N MET A 232 -4.96 -3.61 0.45
CA MET A 232 -6.03 -2.88 1.13
C MET A 232 -7.11 -2.34 0.19
N SER A 233 -6.97 -2.57 -1.12
CA SER A 233 -7.86 -1.98 -2.12
C SER A 233 -9.29 -2.49 -1.98
N THR A 234 -10.29 -1.67 -2.32
CA THR A 234 -11.71 -2.05 -2.28
C THR A 234 -12.59 -1.02 -3.00
N LEU A 235 -13.91 -1.19 -3.00
CA LEU A 235 -14.85 -0.13 -3.37
C LEU A 235 -15.25 0.66 -2.14
N GLY A 236 -15.05 1.98 -2.17
CA GLY A 236 -15.25 2.83 -1.01
C GLY A 236 -15.22 4.32 -1.31
N ASP A 237 -14.95 5.10 -0.27
CA ASP A 237 -14.87 6.54 -0.34
C ASP A 237 -13.48 6.98 -0.84
N PRO A 238 -13.35 7.60 -2.03
CA PRO A 238 -12.06 7.99 -2.60
C PRO A 238 -11.30 9.02 -1.77
N LEU A 239 -11.98 9.81 -0.93
CA LEU A 239 -11.30 10.81 -0.11
C LEU A 239 -10.45 10.17 1.00
N THR A 240 -10.63 8.88 1.32
CA THR A 240 -9.72 8.21 2.27
C THR A 240 -8.30 8.05 1.72
N ASP A 241 -8.13 7.85 0.41
CA ASP A 241 -6.79 7.79 -0.19
C ASP A 241 -6.17 9.19 -0.29
N VAL A 242 -6.98 10.23 -0.53
CA VAL A 242 -6.50 11.62 -0.56
C VAL A 242 -6.07 12.08 0.84
N GLY A 243 -6.90 11.82 1.87
CA GLY A 243 -6.55 12.14 3.26
C GLY A 243 -5.30 11.38 3.72
N LEU A 244 -5.12 10.14 3.26
CA LEU A 244 -3.91 9.37 3.54
C LEU A 244 -2.67 9.96 2.86
N LEU A 245 -2.77 10.36 1.59
CA LEU A 245 -1.69 11.02 0.86
C LEU A 245 -1.27 12.34 1.52
N VAL A 246 -2.25 13.15 1.95
CA VAL A 246 -1.99 14.40 2.67
C VAL A 246 -1.29 14.15 4.01
N MET A 247 -1.80 13.22 4.83
CA MET A 247 -1.16 12.84 6.09
C MET A 247 0.29 12.38 5.89
N TYR A 248 0.56 11.56 4.87
CA TYR A 248 1.93 11.13 4.54
C TYR A 248 2.84 12.28 4.09
N THR A 249 2.27 13.30 3.46
CA THR A 249 3.00 14.49 3.01
C THR A 249 3.31 15.41 4.20
N GLU A 250 2.35 15.65 5.09
CA GLU A 250 2.48 16.54 6.26
C GLU A 250 3.39 15.95 7.34
N LEU A 251 3.32 14.64 7.56
CA LEU A 251 4.15 13.92 8.54
C LEU A 251 5.41 13.28 7.91
N ALA A 252 5.78 13.67 6.70
CA ALA A 252 6.92 13.11 5.99
C ALA A 252 8.21 13.17 6.85
N GLY A 253 8.89 12.02 6.99
CA GLY A 253 10.12 11.89 7.78
C GLY A 253 9.93 11.85 9.30
N VAL A 254 8.72 12.00 9.82
CA VAL A 254 8.43 11.85 11.26
C VAL A 254 8.53 10.37 11.69
N GLY A 255 8.95 10.12 12.92
CA GLY A 255 8.96 8.76 13.47
C GLY A 255 10.18 7.90 13.17
N GLY A 256 11.30 8.53 12.79
CA GLY A 256 12.57 7.83 12.61
C GLY A 256 12.54 6.75 11.53
N GLY A 257 11.82 7.01 10.42
CA GLY A 257 11.77 6.14 9.23
C GLY A 257 10.51 5.28 9.09
N ILE A 258 9.56 5.37 10.04
CA ILE A 258 8.25 4.71 9.93
C ILE A 258 7.43 5.35 8.79
N ILE A 259 7.33 6.68 8.83
CA ILE A 259 6.76 7.45 7.73
C ILE A 259 7.88 7.77 6.73
N PRO A 260 7.71 7.46 5.44
CA PRO A 260 8.68 7.79 4.41
C PRO A 260 9.05 9.28 4.43
N SER A 261 10.31 9.57 4.14
CA SER A 261 10.84 10.94 4.18
C SER A 261 10.84 11.63 2.82
N ALA A 262 10.67 10.88 1.73
CA ALA A 262 10.78 11.38 0.36
C ALA A 262 9.95 12.64 0.07
N ALA A 263 8.74 12.77 0.63
CA ALA A 263 7.90 13.95 0.45
C ALA A 263 8.47 15.25 1.09
N THR A 264 9.56 15.18 1.86
CA THR A 264 10.33 16.36 2.32
C THR A 264 11.41 16.81 1.32
N ALA A 265 11.57 16.10 0.19
CA ALA A 265 12.55 16.48 -0.84
C ALA A 265 12.23 17.86 -1.44
N PRO A 266 13.25 18.69 -1.71
CA PRO A 266 13.03 19.99 -2.35
C PRO A 266 12.24 19.87 -3.65
N GLY A 267 11.17 20.65 -3.77
CA GLY A 267 10.28 20.67 -4.93
C GLY A 267 9.04 19.80 -4.81
N PHE A 268 8.97 18.86 -3.86
CA PHE A 268 7.75 18.05 -3.68
C PHE A 268 6.56 18.98 -3.35
N PRO A 269 5.40 18.86 -4.03
CA PRO A 269 4.32 19.82 -3.86
C PRO A 269 3.75 19.78 -2.44
N PRO A 270 3.41 20.92 -1.84
CA PRO A 270 2.73 20.95 -0.55
C PRO A 270 1.34 20.31 -0.66
N ALA A 271 0.83 19.79 0.46
CA ALA A 271 -0.45 19.08 0.52
C ALA A 271 -1.61 19.85 -0.13
N GLY A 272 -1.72 21.16 0.13
CA GLY A 272 -2.78 21.99 -0.45
C GLY A 272 -2.77 22.05 -1.98
N GLU A 273 -1.60 21.97 -2.60
CA GLU A 273 -1.45 21.94 -4.06
C GLU A 273 -1.88 20.57 -4.63
N LEU A 274 -1.46 19.48 -3.99
CA LEU A 274 -1.88 18.13 -4.34
C LEU A 274 -3.41 17.98 -4.30
N VAL A 275 -4.04 18.53 -3.26
CA VAL A 275 -5.50 18.53 -3.07
C VAL A 275 -6.20 19.38 -4.13
N ALA A 276 -5.70 20.59 -4.40
CA ALA A 276 -6.27 21.47 -5.42
C ALA A 276 -6.22 20.82 -6.81
N ARG A 277 -5.10 20.17 -7.16
CA ARG A 277 -4.95 19.43 -8.41
C ARG A 277 -5.93 18.25 -8.50
N TYR A 278 -6.02 17.45 -7.45
CA TYR A 278 -6.97 16.32 -7.39
C TYR A 278 -8.42 16.77 -7.57
N ALA A 279 -8.83 17.82 -6.86
CA ALA A 279 -10.17 18.40 -6.96
C ALA A 279 -10.44 18.91 -8.38
N GLY A 280 -9.46 19.60 -9.00
CA GLY A 280 -9.57 20.09 -10.37
C GLY A 280 -9.74 18.98 -11.43
N LEU A 281 -9.07 17.84 -11.26
CA LEU A 281 -9.12 16.71 -12.20
C LEU A 281 -10.35 15.82 -12.07
N THR A 282 -10.91 15.74 -10.86
CA THR A 282 -12.02 14.83 -10.54
C THR A 282 -13.37 15.54 -10.38
N GLY A 283 -13.36 16.86 -10.14
CA GLY A 283 -14.55 17.63 -9.78
C GLY A 283 -15.14 17.27 -8.42
N ARG A 284 -14.43 16.48 -7.60
CA ARG A 284 -14.88 16.06 -6.28
C ARG A 284 -14.64 17.17 -5.26
N ASP A 285 -15.62 17.36 -4.38
CA ASP A 285 -15.48 18.26 -3.24
C ASP A 285 -14.53 17.66 -2.20
N ALA A 286 -13.63 18.49 -1.68
CA ALA A 286 -12.66 18.14 -0.64
C ALA A 286 -12.79 19.07 0.59
N ALA A 287 -13.92 19.75 0.77
CA ALA A 287 -14.14 20.68 1.88
C ALA A 287 -14.02 20.02 3.27
N GLU A 288 -14.31 18.72 3.38
CA GLU A 288 -14.22 17.95 4.63
C GLU A 288 -12.94 17.11 4.75
N LEU A 289 -11.90 17.43 3.97
CA LEU A 289 -10.67 16.63 3.91
C LEU A 289 -9.99 16.47 5.28
N ASP A 290 -10.13 17.44 6.18
CA ASP A 290 -9.64 17.38 7.56
C ASP A 290 -10.09 16.11 8.30
N TRP A 291 -11.35 15.68 8.09
CA TRP A 291 -11.85 14.44 8.68
C TRP A 291 -11.10 13.23 8.12
N TYR A 292 -10.85 13.20 6.81
CA TYR A 292 -10.15 12.10 6.13
C TYR A 292 -8.67 12.04 6.50
N VAL A 293 -8.01 13.19 6.66
CA VAL A 293 -6.62 13.30 7.16
C VAL A 293 -6.54 12.80 8.60
N ALA A 294 -7.45 13.25 9.47
CA ALA A 294 -7.51 12.79 10.85
C ALA A 294 -7.84 11.29 10.96
N PHE A 295 -8.72 10.78 10.09
CA PHE A 295 -9.02 9.37 9.98
C PHE A 295 -7.79 8.55 9.52
N ALA A 296 -7.01 9.08 8.57
CA ALA A 296 -5.75 8.46 8.15
C ALA A 296 -4.72 8.42 9.30
N SER A 297 -4.61 9.50 10.09
CA SER A 297 -3.77 9.51 11.29
C SER A 297 -4.23 8.49 12.33
N PHE A 298 -5.53 8.39 12.60
CA PHE A 298 -6.09 7.36 13.49
C PHE A 298 -5.76 5.95 12.99
N LYS A 299 -6.01 5.65 11.72
CA LYS A 299 -5.67 4.37 11.09
C LYS A 299 -4.20 4.03 11.29
N LEU A 300 -3.29 4.96 11.01
CA LEU A 300 -1.85 4.70 11.13
C LEU A 300 -1.42 4.55 12.61
N ALA A 301 -2.05 5.26 13.54
CA ALA A 301 -1.81 5.08 14.98
C ALA A 301 -2.16 3.64 15.42
N VAL A 302 -3.30 3.12 14.96
CA VAL A 302 -3.71 1.73 15.22
C VAL A 302 -2.73 0.73 14.60
N VAL A 303 -2.27 0.97 13.37
CA VAL A 303 -1.25 0.12 12.72
C VAL A 303 0.05 0.13 13.53
N ALA A 304 0.50 1.30 13.95
CA ALA A 304 1.72 1.48 14.74
C ALA A 304 1.64 0.74 16.08
N GLU A 305 0.51 0.82 16.79
CA GLU A 305 0.28 0.04 18.01
C GLU A 305 0.22 -1.47 17.75
N GLY A 306 -0.41 -1.92 16.66
CA GLY A 306 -0.41 -3.32 16.27
C GLY A 306 0.99 -3.86 15.99
N ILE A 307 1.87 -3.05 15.42
CA ILE A 307 3.30 -3.37 15.24
C ILE A 307 4.00 -3.42 16.60
N HIS A 308 3.82 -2.39 17.45
CA HIS A 308 4.41 -2.33 18.78
C HIS A 308 4.03 -3.55 19.63
N PHE A 309 2.76 -3.92 19.65
CA PHE A 309 2.24 -5.08 20.36
C PHE A 309 2.93 -6.38 19.93
N ARG A 310 3.06 -6.62 18.61
CA ARG A 310 3.76 -7.79 18.07
C ARG A 310 5.25 -7.77 18.39
N PHE A 311 5.89 -6.60 18.31
CA PHE A 311 7.30 -6.43 18.68
C PHE A 311 7.54 -6.79 20.15
N ARG A 312 6.69 -6.31 21.07
CA ARG A 312 6.76 -6.62 22.50
C ARG A 312 6.59 -8.11 22.81
N GLN A 313 5.95 -8.87 21.92
CA GLN A 313 5.81 -10.32 22.01
C GLN A 313 6.95 -11.10 21.32
N GLY A 314 7.94 -10.43 20.72
CA GLY A 314 8.99 -11.07 19.94
C GLY A 314 8.50 -11.70 18.63
N ARG A 315 7.38 -11.20 18.07
CA ARG A 315 6.72 -11.75 16.88
C ARG A 315 6.98 -10.93 15.60
N THR A 316 8.00 -10.08 15.61
CA THR A 316 8.45 -9.30 14.45
C THR A 316 9.75 -9.86 13.90
N LEU A 317 9.87 -9.92 12.58
CA LEU A 317 11.08 -10.35 11.89
C LEU A 317 11.80 -9.12 11.31
N GLY A 318 13.08 -8.93 11.65
CA GLY A 318 13.89 -7.79 11.23
C GLY A 318 14.02 -6.70 12.29
N ALA A 319 14.80 -5.66 11.99
CA ALA A 319 15.02 -4.48 12.84
C ALA A 319 14.08 -3.32 12.48
N GLY A 320 13.99 -2.30 13.34
CA GLY A 320 13.24 -1.06 13.05
C GLY A 320 11.76 -1.11 13.42
N PHE A 321 11.41 -1.85 14.46
CA PHE A 321 10.07 -1.92 15.06
C PHE A 321 10.00 -1.30 16.46
N GLU A 322 11.17 -1.00 17.05
CA GLU A 322 11.34 -0.51 18.42
C GLU A 322 10.56 0.78 18.65
N ARG A 323 10.54 1.65 17.63
CA ARG A 323 9.92 2.98 17.66
C ARG A 323 8.47 2.99 17.18
N ALA A 324 7.90 1.85 16.79
CA ALA A 324 6.53 1.81 16.27
C ALA A 324 5.52 2.39 17.27
N GLY A 325 5.64 2.05 18.56
CA GLY A 325 4.74 2.58 19.58
C GLY A 325 4.93 4.08 19.84
N GLU A 326 6.08 4.67 19.51
CA GLU A 326 6.30 6.12 19.68
C GLU A 326 5.44 6.94 18.71
N MET A 327 4.95 6.32 17.63
CA MET A 327 4.16 7.01 16.61
C MET A 327 2.68 7.17 16.94
N ALA A 328 2.09 6.31 17.76
CA ALA A 328 0.66 6.40 18.02
C ALA A 328 0.25 7.74 18.68
N PRO A 329 0.99 8.26 19.69
CA PRO A 329 0.69 9.59 20.24
C PRO A 329 0.88 10.73 19.23
N VAL A 330 1.93 10.67 18.40
CA VAL A 330 2.21 11.69 17.38
C VAL A 330 1.08 11.76 16.34
N LEU A 331 0.61 10.60 15.89
CA LEU A 331 -0.49 10.49 14.94
C LEU A 331 -1.83 10.90 15.56
N ALA A 332 -2.06 10.56 16.84
CA ALA A 332 -3.25 11.02 17.55
C ALA A 332 -3.27 12.54 17.67
N ASP A 333 -2.16 13.16 18.06
CA ASP A 333 -2.05 14.62 18.18
C ASP A 333 -2.23 15.32 16.82
N HIS A 334 -1.64 14.78 15.76
CA HIS A 334 -1.85 15.26 14.39
C HIS A 334 -3.34 15.25 14.04
N GLY A 335 -4.01 14.09 14.13
CA GLY A 335 -5.42 13.99 13.78
C GLY A 335 -6.33 14.86 14.67
N LEU A 336 -6.02 14.99 15.96
CA LEU A 336 -6.76 15.87 16.87
C LEU A 336 -6.58 17.35 16.53
N THR A 337 -5.40 17.75 16.04
CA THR A 337 -5.12 19.13 15.63
C THR A 337 -5.81 19.44 14.31
N THR A 338 -5.72 18.55 13.33
CA THR A 338 -6.43 18.68 12.05
C THR A 338 -7.94 18.88 12.24
N LEU A 339 -8.57 18.20 13.21
CA LEU A 339 -10.01 18.36 13.50
C LEU A 339 -10.38 19.65 14.27
N LYS A 340 -9.40 20.36 14.84
CA LYS A 340 -9.63 21.59 15.64
C LYS A 340 -9.58 22.86 14.81
N ASP A 341 -9.01 22.85 13.61
CA ASP A 341 -8.90 24.03 12.75
C ASP A 341 -10.25 24.45 12.09
N ARG A 342 -11.38 24.11 12.73
CA ARG A 342 -12.75 24.48 12.36
C ARG A 342 -13.48 25.24 13.48
#